data_AF-A0A847H1F7-F1
#
_entry.id   AF-A0A847H1F7-F1
#
_cell.length_a   1.000
_cell.length_b   1.000
_cell.length_c   1.000
_cell.angle_alpha   90.00
_cell.angle_beta   90.00
_cell.angle_gamma   90.00
#
_symmetry.space_group_name_H-M   'P 1'
#
loop_
_entity.id
_entity.type
_entity.pdbx_description
1 polymer ?
#
loop_
_entity_poly.entity_id
_entity_poly.type
_entity_poly.pdbx_seq_one_letter_code
_entity_poly.pdbx_strand_id
1 'polypeptide(L)' 'MAGCGRIHPFRLCLIKNAWYIIGRTSDSTEVRTYRVARFKTLRMLDQPAIVPANFDLKG' A
#
# COMPACT_ATOMS: atom_id res chain seq x y z
N MET A 1 7.85 -7.04 -18.12
CA MET A 1 6.38 -6.83 -18.05
C MET A 1 6.06 -6.18 -16.73
N ALA A 2 5.46 -4.99 -16.71
CA ALA A 2 5.02 -4.37 -15.45
C ALA A 2 3.71 -5.04 -15.01
N GLY A 3 3.72 -5.71 -13.86
CA GLY A 3 2.50 -6.32 -13.31
C GLY A 3 1.48 -5.25 -12.94
N CYS A 4 0.26 -5.38 -13.43
CA CYS A 4 -0.88 -4.57 -12.99
C CYS A 4 -1.49 -5.25 -11.76
N GLY A 5 -1.15 -4.78 -10.56
CA GLY A 5 -1.61 -5.33 -9.29
C GLY A 5 -2.45 -4.32 -8.51
N ARG A 6 -3.50 -4.80 -7.84
CA ARG A 6 -4.29 -3.98 -6.92
C ARG A 6 -3.65 -4.00 -5.53
N ILE A 7 -3.55 -2.82 -4.93
CA ILE A 7 -3.07 -2.64 -3.56
C ILE A 7 -4.25 -2.28 -2.67
N HIS A 8 -4.32 -2.92 -1.50
CA HIS A 8 -5.16 -2.52 -0.38
C HIS A 8 -4.29 -1.70 0.59
N PRO A 9 -4.36 -0.37 0.53
CA PRO A 9 -3.52 0.48 1.36
C PRO A 9 -4.03 0.50 2.80
N PHE A 10 -3.14 0.43 3.77
CA PHE A 10 -3.44 0.60 5.19
C PHE A 10 -2.97 1.95 5.72
N ARG A 11 -1.79 2.42 5.25
CA ARG A 11 -1.28 3.74 5.60
C ARG A 11 -0.45 4.33 4.49
N LEU A 12 -0.57 5.65 4.32
CA LEU A 12 0.38 6.49 3.61
C LEU A 12 1.24 7.23 4.63
N CYS A 13 2.55 7.15 4.53
CA CYS A 13 3.46 7.83 5.44
C CYS A 13 4.63 8.50 4.71
N LEU A 14 5.09 9.62 5.29
CA LEU A 14 6.29 10.32 4.88
C LEU A 14 7.39 10.01 5.89
N ILE A 15 8.44 9.30 5.46
CA ILE A 15 9.57 8.89 6.31
C ILE A 15 10.86 9.26 5.58
N LYS A 16 11.79 9.96 6.26
CA LYS A 16 13.10 10.36 5.71
C LYS A 16 12.98 10.95 4.30
N ASN A 17 12.03 11.87 4.11
CA ASN A 17 11.76 12.57 2.85
C ASN A 17 11.29 11.67 1.67
N ALA A 18 10.68 10.52 1.95
CA ALA A 18 10.08 9.67 0.94
C ALA A 18 8.67 9.20 1.35
N TRP A 19 7.76 9.19 0.37
CA TRP A 19 6.41 8.68 0.53
C TRP A 19 6.36 7.16 0.37
N TYR A 20 5.70 6.49 1.32
CA TYR A 20 5.51 5.05 1.34
C TYR A 20 4.04 4.69 1.56
N ILE A 21 3.58 3.65 0.87
CA ILE A 21 2.33 2.96 1.14
C ILE A 21 2.65 1.68 1.88
N ILE A 22 2.00 1.46 3.02
CA ILE A 22 2.01 0.19 3.74
C ILE A 22 0.68 -0.48 3.47
N GLY A 23 0.70 -1.73 3.02
CA GLY A 23 -0.50 -2.47 2.66
C GLY A 23 -0.17 -3.81 2.03
N ARG A 24 -1.18 -4.48 1.49
CA ARG A 24 -1.03 -5.78 0.81
C ARG A 24 -1.53 -5.72 -0.62
N THR A 25 -1.05 -6.61 -1.47
CA THR A 25 -1.65 -6.84 -2.79
C THR A 25 -2.89 -7.71 -2.65
N SER A 26 -3.78 -7.69 -3.63
CA SER A 26 -5.01 -8.52 -3.57
C SER A 26 -4.75 -10.03 -3.61
N ASP A 27 -3.58 -10.46 -4.08
CA ASP A 27 -3.14 -11.85 -4.18
C ASP A 27 -2.30 -12.33 -2.98
N SER A 28 -2.05 -11.46 -1.99
CA SER A 28 -1.26 -11.80 -0.81
C SER A 28 -1.89 -11.29 0.48
N THR A 29 -1.75 -12.05 1.56
CA THR A 29 -2.11 -11.60 2.91
C THR A 29 -0.98 -10.86 3.60
N GLU A 30 0.23 -10.92 3.06
CA GLU A 30 1.43 -10.31 3.63
C GLU A 30 1.42 -8.78 3.48
N VAL A 31 1.70 -8.09 4.57
CA VAL A 31 1.84 -6.63 4.57
C VAL A 31 3.24 -6.25 4.08
N ARG A 32 3.30 -5.36 3.11
CA ARG A 32 4.53 -4.87 2.49
C ARG A 32 4.55 -3.35 2.45
N THR A 33 5.77 -2.80 2.32
CA THR A 33 6.00 -1.37 2.16
C THR A 33 6.41 -1.06 0.72
N TYR A 34 5.68 -0.14 0.08
CA TYR A 34 5.88 0.27 -1.31
C TYR A 34 6.28 1.74 -1.36
N ARG A 35 7.37 2.06 -2.07
CA ARG A 35 7.76 3.46 -2.30
C ARG A 35 6.88 4.07 -3.38
N VAL A 36 6.16 5.15 -3.07
CA VAL A 36 5.19 5.76 -3.98
C VAL A 36 5.83 6.17 -5.31
N ALA A 37 7.03 6.74 -5.26
CA ALA A 37 7.78 7.16 -6.45
C ALA A 37 8.15 6.03 -7.43
N ARG A 38 7.97 4.75 -7.08
CA ARG A 38 8.21 3.61 -7.99
C ARG A 38 6.98 3.24 -8.81
N PHE A 39 5.80 3.74 -8.48
CA PHE A 39 4.61 3.55 -9.31
C PHE A 39 4.71 4.42 -10.56
N LYS A 40 4.64 3.80 -11.73
CA LYS A 40 4.58 4.52 -13.01
C LYS A 40 3.18 5.07 -13.29
N THR A 41 2.16 4.34 -12.85
CA THR A 41 0.75 4.69 -13.00
C THR A 41 -0.02 4.25 -11.76
N LEU A 42 -1.05 5.02 -11.39
CA LEU A 42 -1.99 4.69 -10.32
C LEU A 42 -3.40 5.01 -10.83
N ARG A 43 -4.35 4.16 -10.46
CA ARG A 43 -5.78 4.36 -10.72
C ARG A 43 -6.53 4.19 -9.40
N MET A 44 -7.27 5.20 -9.00
CA MET A 44 -8.21 5.08 -7.88
C MET A 44 -9.32 4.10 -8.28
N LEU A 45 -9.70 3.23 -7.36
CA LEU A 45 -10.70 2.18 -7.59
C LEU A 45 -12.06 2.49 -6.95
N ASP A 46 -12.20 3.67 -6.34
CA ASP A 46 -13.38 4.11 -5.58
C ASP A 46 -13.90 3.09 -4.56
N GLN A 47 -13.00 2.24 -4.09
CA GLN A 47 -13.26 1.22 -3.09
C GLN A 47 -12.63 1.64 -1.76
N PRO A 48 -13.33 1.47 -0.64
CA PRO A 48 -12.82 1.85 0.65
C PRO A 48 -11.56 1.03 1.00
N ALA A 49 -10.59 1.71 1.56
CA ALA A 49 -9.45 1.09 2.20
C ALA A 49 -9.83 0.68 3.62
N ILE A 50 -10.01 -0.62 3.86
CA ILE A 50 -10.35 -1.15 5.18
C ILE A 50 -9.06 -1.55 5.89
N VAL A 51 -8.72 -0.84 6.96
CA VAL A 51 -7.61 -1.16 7.84
C VAL A 51 -8.06 -2.23 8.84
N PRO A 52 -7.36 -3.37 8.99
CA PRO A 52 -7.69 -4.37 10.01
C PRO A 52 -7.62 -3.78 11.42
N ALA A 53 -8.54 -4.18 12.31
CA ALA A 53 -8.63 -3.63 13.67
C ALA A 53 -7.36 -3.84 14.52
N ASN A 54 -6.62 -4.91 14.23
CA ASN A 54 -5.38 -5.29 14.91
C ASN A 54 -4.11 -4.87 14.15
N PHE A 55 -4.24 -4.00 13.15
CA PHE A 55 -3.08 -3.51 12.41
C PHE A 55 -2.30 -2.49 13.24
N ASP A 56 -1.09 -2.86 13.65
CA ASP A 56 -0.12 -1.95 14.24
C ASP A 56 1.18 -1.92 13.43
N LEU A 57 1.77 -0.73 13.34
CA LEU A 57 3.03 -0.50 12.64
C LEU A 57 4.26 -0.70 13.52
N LYS A 58 4.06 -0.67 14.84
CA LYS A 58 5.17 -0.75 15.78
C LYS A 58 5.53 -2.19 16.12
N GLY A 59 4.56 -3.11 16.14
CA GLY A 59 4.82 -4.52 16.42
C GLY A 59 5.23 -4.75 17.86
#